data_AF-A9P800-F1
#
_entry.id   AF-A9P800-F1
#
_cell.length_a   1.000
_cell.length_b   1.000
_cell.length_c   1.000
_cell.angle_alpha   90.00
_cell.angle_beta   90.00
_cell.angle_gamma   90.00
#
_symmetry.space_group_name_H-M   'P 1'
#
loop_
_entity.id
_entity.type
_entity.pdbx_description
1 polymer ?
#
loop_
_entity_poly.entity_id
_entity_poly.type
_entity_poly.pdbx_seq_one_letter_code
_entity_poly.pdbx_strand_id
1 'polypeptide(L)'
;MDVNSSLRACPICRKLSYFVIPSVIWYSTKEEKQEIVDTYKEKLRSIDCKHFDFGNGNCPFGTSCFYKHAYRDGRLEEVVLRHLGAEDGQGVIAKNIRLSDFLGGLQIR
;
A
#
# COMPACT_ATOMS: atom_id res chain seq x y z
N MET A 1 7.16 -22.93 -4.01
CA MET A 1 6.84 -21.51 -4.26
C MET A 1 5.36 -21.33 -4.02
N ASP A 2 4.98 -20.33 -3.23
CA ASP A 2 3.58 -20.02 -2.93
C ASP A 2 2.85 -19.57 -4.22
N VAL A 3 1.64 -20.06 -4.49
CA VAL A 3 0.91 -19.76 -5.75
C VAL A 3 0.68 -18.25 -5.90
N ASN A 4 0.48 -17.54 -4.79
CA ASN A 4 0.30 -16.10 -4.74
C ASN A 4 1.59 -15.34 -5.11
N SER A 5 2.75 -15.93 -4.80
CA SER A 5 4.05 -15.41 -5.23
C SER A 5 4.26 -15.53 -6.75
N SER A 6 3.76 -16.61 -7.38
CA SER A 6 3.88 -16.83 -8.82
C SER A 6 2.95 -15.92 -9.64
N LEU A 7 1.76 -15.60 -9.12
CA LEU A 7 0.76 -14.77 -9.81
C LEU A 7 1.07 -13.26 -9.76
N ARG A 8 1.85 -12.81 -8.77
CA ARG A 8 2.16 -11.39 -8.51
C ARG A 8 3.61 -11.02 -8.77
N ALA A 9 4.41 -11.96 -9.27
CA ALA A 9 5.79 -11.73 -9.65
C ALA A 9 5.85 -11.23 -11.10
N CYS A 10 6.76 -10.28 -11.35
CA CYS A 10 7.10 -9.88 -12.71
C CYS A 10 7.60 -11.11 -13.50
N PRO A 11 7.04 -11.40 -14.69
CA PRO A 11 7.46 -12.58 -15.47
C PRO A 11 8.92 -12.51 -15.94
N ILE A 12 9.51 -11.32 -15.97
CA ILE A 12 10.89 -11.10 -16.43
C ILE A 12 11.88 -11.25 -15.26
N CYS A 13 11.67 -10.50 -14.17
CA CYS A 13 12.66 -10.42 -13.08
C CYS A 13 12.23 -11.16 -11.80
N ARG A 14 11.06 -11.80 -11.79
CA ARG A 14 10.45 -12.49 -10.64
C ARG A 14 10.29 -11.65 -9.37
N LYS A 15 10.49 -10.34 -9.46
CA LYS A 15 10.28 -9.42 -8.35
C LYS A 15 8.79 -9.31 -8.07
N LEU A 16 8.42 -9.50 -6.81
CA LEU A 16 7.03 -9.36 -6.35
C LEU A 16 6.61 -7.89 -6.39
N SER A 17 5.43 -7.63 -6.96
CA SER A 17 4.75 -6.33 -6.89
C SER A 17 3.33 -6.53 -6.39
N TYR A 18 3.00 -5.93 -5.26
CA TYR A 18 1.67 -6.07 -4.64
C TYR A 18 0.67 -5.00 -5.08
N PHE A 19 1.09 -4.10 -5.96
CA PHE A 19 0.26 -3.05 -6.55
C PHE A 19 0.62 -2.91 -8.02
N VAL A 20 -0.36 -2.50 -8.81
CA VAL A 20 -0.24 -2.25 -10.25
C VAL A 20 -0.30 -0.74 -10.47
N ILE A 21 0.69 -0.19 -11.17
CA ILE A 21 0.67 1.20 -11.61
C ILE A 21 0.37 1.19 -13.11
N PRO A 22 -0.78 1.72 -13.53
CA PRO A 22 -1.06 1.88 -14.95
C PRO A 22 -0.12 2.93 -15.54
N SER A 23 0.41 2.65 -16.72
CA SER A 23 1.17 3.62 -17.52
C SER A 23 0.87 3.39 -19.00
N VAL A 24 0.61 4.47 -19.72
CA VAL A 24 0.55 4.48 -21.19
C VAL A 24 1.92 4.74 -21.81
N ILE A 25 2.89 5.17 -21.00
CA ILE A 25 4.26 5.45 -21.41
C ILE A 25 5.12 4.23 -21.10
N TRP A 26 5.84 3.75 -22.11
CA TRP A 26 6.88 2.75 -21.93
C TRP A 26 8.17 3.45 -21.49
N TYR A 27 8.73 3.05 -20.35
CA TYR A 27 9.99 3.59 -19.84
C TYR A 27 11.18 2.75 -20.34
N SER A 28 12.33 3.36 -20.54
CA SER A 28 13.57 2.68 -20.94
C SER A 28 14.63 2.70 -19.84
N THR A 29 14.54 3.68 -18.93
CA THR A 29 15.46 3.84 -17.80
C THR A 29 14.76 3.55 -16.47
N LYS A 30 15.57 3.35 -15.41
CA LYS A 30 15.03 3.13 -14.06
C LYS A 30 14.45 4.42 -13.49
N GLU A 31 15.02 5.55 -13.87
CA GLU A 31 14.69 6.89 -13.43
C GLU A 31 13.29 7.28 -13.94
N GLU A 32 13.03 7.09 -15.24
CA GLU A 32 11.69 7.28 -15.83
C GLU A 32 10.63 6.40 -15.15
N LYS A 33 10.98 5.13 -14.88
CA LYS A 33 10.09 4.24 -14.14
C LYS A 33 9.75 4.78 -12.76
N GLN A 34 10.77 5.29 -12.05
CA GLN A 34 10.62 5.81 -10.71
C GLN A 34 9.74 7.08 -10.71
N GLU A 35 9.92 7.96 -11.68
CA GLU A 35 9.09 9.15 -11.87
C GLU A 35 7.61 8.81 -12.11
N ILE A 36 7.32 7.81 -12.96
CA ILE A 36 5.96 7.31 -13.19
C ILE A 36 5.34 6.80 -11.88
N VAL A 37 6.11 6.03 -11.10
CA VAL A 37 5.68 5.47 -9.82
C VAL A 37 5.37 6.58 -8.81
N ASP A 38 6.25 7.55 -8.69
CA ASP A 38 6.14 8.61 -7.68
C ASP A 38 5.02 9.58 -8.02
N THR A 39 4.91 9.98 -9.30
CA THR A 39 3.81 10.81 -9.79
C THR A 39 2.46 10.15 -9.55
N TYR A 40 2.35 8.85 -9.82
CA TYR A 40 1.09 8.12 -9.59
C TYR A 40 0.74 8.10 -8.09
N LYS A 41 1.70 7.78 -7.22
CA LYS A 41 1.49 7.78 -5.76
C LYS A 41 1.15 9.16 -5.23
N GLU A 42 1.77 10.22 -5.75
CA GLU A 42 1.46 11.60 -5.36
C GLU A 42 0.02 11.98 -5.70
N LYS A 43 -0.46 11.62 -6.89
CA LYS A 43 -1.87 11.79 -7.27
C LYS A 43 -2.82 11.02 -6.35
N LEU A 44 -2.47 9.80 -5.94
CA LEU A 44 -3.30 9.06 -4.98
C LEU A 44 -3.32 9.74 -3.60
N ARG A 45 -2.18 10.28 -3.13
CA ARG A 45 -2.07 11.01 -1.86
C ARG A 45 -2.87 12.32 -1.83
N SER A 46 -3.31 12.84 -2.97
CA SER A 46 -4.23 13.99 -3.02
C SER A 46 -5.71 13.62 -2.98
N ILE A 47 -6.06 12.34 -3.15
CA ILE A 47 -7.44 11.85 -3.19
C ILE A 47 -7.81 11.27 -1.83
N ASP A 48 -8.94 11.71 -1.26
CA ASP A 48 -9.41 11.23 0.04
C ASP A 48 -9.76 9.73 0.01
N CYS A 49 -9.30 8.99 1.02
CA CYS A 49 -9.54 7.56 1.14
C CYS A 49 -10.98 7.28 1.55
N LYS A 50 -11.74 6.65 0.64
CA LYS A 50 -13.13 6.22 0.89
C LYS A 50 -13.30 5.30 2.10
N HIS A 51 -12.28 4.52 2.46
CA HIS A 51 -12.35 3.56 3.56
C HIS A 51 -12.00 4.20 4.92
N PHE A 52 -11.20 5.26 4.89
CA PHE A 52 -10.91 6.05 6.08
C PHE A 52 -12.10 6.98 6.42
N ASP A 53 -12.81 7.46 5.41
CA ASP A 53 -14.04 8.28 5.55
C ASP A 53 -13.87 9.39 6.59
N PHE A 54 -12.81 10.18 6.43
CA PHE A 54 -12.45 11.27 7.32
C PHE A 54 -12.36 10.92 8.83
N GLY A 55 -11.97 9.68 9.14
CA GLY A 55 -11.83 9.14 10.49
C GLY A 55 -13.07 8.41 11.00
N ASN A 56 -14.15 8.34 10.22
CA ASN A 56 -15.36 7.60 10.55
C ASN A 56 -15.32 6.14 10.08
N GLY A 57 -14.43 5.82 9.13
CA GLY A 57 -14.18 4.48 8.64
C GLY A 57 -12.83 3.93 9.11
N ASN A 58 -12.68 2.60 9.02
CA ASN A 58 -11.40 1.94 9.25
C ASN A 58 -10.82 1.47 7.92
N CYS A 59 -9.79 2.15 7.44
CA CYS A 59 -9.10 1.75 6.24
C CYS A 59 -8.40 0.40 6.47
N PRO A 60 -8.75 -0.67 5.73
CA PRO A 60 -8.14 -1.98 5.92
C PRO A 60 -6.64 -1.94 5.62
N PHE A 61 -6.19 -0.97 4.83
CA PHE A 61 -4.80 -0.82 4.43
C PHE A 61 -3.96 -0.02 5.43
N GLY A 62 -4.59 0.69 6.37
CA GLY A 62 -3.91 1.50 7.39
C GLY A 62 -2.76 2.33 6.82
N THR A 63 -1.56 2.13 7.36
CA THR A 63 -0.32 2.83 6.98
C THR A 63 0.18 2.54 5.57
N SER A 64 -0.36 1.50 4.92
CA SER A 64 0.00 1.09 3.56
C SER A 64 -0.98 1.60 2.50
N CYS A 65 -1.98 2.40 2.90
CA CYS A 65 -2.87 3.07 1.96
C CYS A 65 -2.12 4.16 1.18
N PHE A 66 -2.30 4.21 -0.14
CA PHE A 66 -1.76 5.29 -0.96
C PHE A 66 -2.68 6.53 -1.02
N TYR A 67 -3.93 6.39 -0.59
CA TYR A 67 -4.91 7.47 -0.57
C TYR A 67 -4.77 8.32 0.69
N LYS A 68 -5.25 9.56 0.62
CA LYS A 68 -5.17 10.53 1.72
C LYS A 68 -6.06 10.12 2.89
N HIS A 69 -5.46 9.94 4.06
CA HIS A 69 -6.18 9.80 5.32
C HIS A 69 -6.16 11.16 6.02
N ALA A 70 -7.22 11.96 5.82
CA ALA A 70 -7.41 13.26 6.44
C ALA A 70 -8.67 13.22 7.30
N TYR A 71 -8.60 13.70 8.53
CA TYR A 71 -9.75 13.88 9.39
C TYR A 71 -10.59 15.09 8.94
N ARG A 72 -11.83 15.20 9.43
CA ARG A 72 -12.73 16.33 9.12
C ARG A 72 -12.18 17.69 9.54
N ASP A 73 -11.30 17.71 10.54
CA ASP A 73 -10.60 18.92 11.00
C ASP A 73 -9.37 19.28 10.14
N GLY A 74 -9.10 18.51 9.08
CA GLY A 74 -7.99 18.71 8.16
C GLY A 74 -6.66 18.12 8.62
N ARG A 75 -6.58 17.55 9.83
CA ARG A 75 -5.38 16.83 10.27
C ARG A 75 -5.19 15.56 9.45
N LEU A 76 -3.95 15.22 9.15
CA LEU A 76 -3.62 13.94 8.51
C LEU A 76 -3.47 12.86 9.60
N GLU A 77 -3.83 11.62 9.27
CA GLU A 77 -3.54 10.48 10.14
C GLU A 77 -2.02 10.36 10.33
N GLU A 78 -1.58 10.38 11.59
CA GLU A 78 -0.20 10.05 11.92
C GLU A 78 0.03 8.57 11.62
N VAL A 79 0.94 8.30 10.69
CA VAL A 79 1.34 6.95 10.28
C VAL A 79 2.18 6.33 11.40
N VAL A 80 1.54 5.90 12.47
CA VAL A 80 2.19 5.08 13.49
C VAL A 80 2.36 3.68 12.91
N LEU A 81 3.60 3.30 12.64
CA LEU A 81 3.95 1.91 12.27
C LEU A 81 3.33 0.98 13.31
N ARG A 82 2.30 0.22 12.93
CA ARG A 82 1.68 -0.74 13.85
C ARG A 82 2.72 -1.82 14.15
N HIS A 83 3.20 -1.88 15.39
CA HIS A 83 4.01 -3.01 15.86
C HIS A 83 3.09 -4.23 15.93
N LEU A 84 3.27 -5.20 15.03
CA LEU A 84 2.62 -6.50 15.15
C LEU A 84 3.37 -7.24 16.26
N GLY A 85 2.71 -7.44 17.40
CA GLY A 85 3.25 -8.29 18.46
C GLY A 85 3.33 -9.72 17.95
N ALA A 86 4.54 -10.30 17.94
CA ALA A 86 4.73 -11.73 17.81
C ALA A 86 4.56 -12.38 19.20
N GLU A 87 4.01 -13.61 19.22
CA GLU A 87 3.72 -14.36 20.46
C GLU A 87 4.96 -14.74 21.28
N ASP A 88 6.17 -14.44 20.79
CA ASP A 88 7.46 -14.76 21.41
C ASP A 88 8.12 -13.56 22.14
N GLY A 89 7.41 -12.44 22.28
CA GLY A 89 7.92 -11.25 22.97
C GLY A 89 9.03 -10.51 22.23
N GLN A 90 9.40 -10.95 21.02
CA GLN A 90 10.30 -10.22 20.15
C GLN A 90 9.45 -9.29 19.30
N GLY A 91 9.32 -8.04 19.76
CA GLY A 91 8.63 -6.99 19.01
C GLY A 91 9.34 -6.74 17.68
N VAL A 92 8.90 -7.40 16.62
CA VAL A 92 9.33 -7.07 15.26
C VAL A 92 8.69 -5.72 14.95
N ILE A 93 9.49 -4.66 14.96
CA ILE A 93 9.09 -3.40 14.32
C ILE A 93 8.75 -3.79 12.89
N ALA A 94 7.46 -3.79 12.54
CA ALA A 94 6.99 -4.18 11.22
C ALA A 94 7.45 -3.12 10.22
N LYS A 95 8.74 -3.13 9.88
CA LYS A 95 9.26 -2.48 8.70
C LYS A 95 8.56 -3.19 7.56
N ASN A 96 7.55 -2.52 7.00
CA ASN A 96 6.71 -2.96 5.90
C ASN A 96 5.54 -3.87 6.30
N ILE A 97 4.56 -3.32 7.02
CA ILE A 97 3.16 -3.78 6.87
C ILE A 97 2.83 -3.71 5.37
N ARG A 98 2.49 -4.84 4.72
CA ARG A 98 2.32 -4.88 3.26
C ARG A 98 0.84 -4.77 2.90
N LEU A 99 0.56 -4.07 1.80
CA LEU A 99 -0.79 -3.95 1.23
C LEU A 99 -1.49 -5.31 1.03
N SER A 100 -0.71 -6.35 0.70
CA SER A 100 -1.19 -7.72 0.50
C SER A 100 -1.73 -8.39 1.74
N ASP A 101 -1.28 -7.96 2.91
CA ASP A 101 -1.55 -8.65 4.18
C ASP A 101 -3.02 -8.42 4.62
N PHE A 102 -3.69 -7.42 4.03
CA PHE A 102 -5.09 -7.08 4.33
C PHE A 102 -6.08 -7.50 3.24
N LEU A 103 -5.60 -7.93 2.07
CA LEU A 103 -6.47 -8.34 0.96
C LEU A 103 -7.06 -9.75 1.16
N GLY A 104 -6.48 -10.57 2.05
CA GLY A 104 -6.96 -11.95 2.30
C GLY A 104 -8.27 -12.04 3.08
N GLY A 105 -8.68 -10.97 3.78
CA GLY A 105 -9.88 -10.93 4.63
C GLY A 105 -10.96 -9.93 4.20
N LEU A 106 -10.77 -9.24 3.08
CA LEU A 106 -11.73 -8.27 2.56
C LEU A 106 -12.92 -8.99 1.91
N GLN A 107 -13.95 -9.31 2.69
CA GLN A 107 -15.28 -9.60 2.14
C GLN A 107 -15.89 -8.28 1.64
N ILE A 108 -15.73 -8.00 0.36
CA ILE A 108 -16.48 -6.97 -0.34
C ILE A 108 -17.91 -7.51 -0.45
N ARG A 109 -18.84 -6.93 0.30
CA ARG A 109 -20.29 -7.15 0.14
C ARG A 109 -20.78 -6.43 -1.11
#